data_AF-A0A944W419-F1
#
_entry.id   AF-A0A944W419-F1
#
_cell.length_a   1.000
_cell.length_b   1.000
_cell.length_c   1.000
_cell.angle_alpha   90.00
_cell.angle_beta   90.00
_cell.angle_gamma   90.00
#
_symmetry.space_group_name_H-M   'P 1'
#
loop_
_entity.id
_entity.type
_entity.pdbx_description
1 polymer ?
#
loop_
_entity_poly.entity_id
_entity_poly.type
_entity_poly.pdbx_seq_one_letter_code
_entity_poly.pdbx_strand_id
1 'polypeptide(L)'
;ITSDNLPPYESWYYSESNGNHIEYVSQGTGYYLNPNSISSQNLSVSIPDNPTSKGLTINEALVDGSVGTSADEYGMGPVGVALNGVALFNPLAAPPDDIEDEKYSFDYYSGHPTFDGTYHYHTTTKGPLEVLLEKGLIETATVGSAEVELYGMMCDGTVILGCTELDGSTPDNSGFDAQNGHVHDIGDGTTTFFTDRYHTHICTDIFTGFKFTPEIQYYEGCN
;
A
#
# COMPACT_ATOMS: atom_id res chain seq x y z
N ILE A 1 -15.91 1.56 -1.65
CA ILE A 1 -15.16 1.95 -2.88
C ILE A 1 -15.23 0.77 -3.85
N THR A 2 -15.54 1.02 -5.12
CA THR A 2 -15.54 0.00 -6.18
C THR A 2 -14.55 0.37 -7.28
N SER A 3 -13.83 -0.59 -7.84
CA SER A 3 -12.83 -0.39 -8.89
C SER A 3 -12.76 -1.61 -9.82
N ASP A 4 -12.33 -1.39 -11.06
CA ASP A 4 -12.00 -2.47 -11.99
C ASP A 4 -10.59 -3.06 -11.79
N ASN A 5 -9.83 -2.49 -10.85
CA ASN A 5 -8.47 -2.86 -10.49
C ASN A 5 -7.47 -2.82 -11.66
N LEU A 6 -7.70 -1.95 -12.65
CA LEU A 6 -6.78 -1.76 -13.75
C LEU A 6 -5.84 -0.58 -13.47
N PRO A 7 -4.52 -0.79 -13.32
CA PRO A 7 -3.59 0.32 -13.14
C PRO A 7 -3.60 1.25 -14.37
N PRO A 8 -3.75 2.58 -14.20
CA PRO A 8 -3.93 3.52 -15.31
C PRO A 8 -2.62 3.91 -16.02
N TYR A 9 -1.62 3.04 -16.04
CA TYR A 9 -0.28 3.31 -16.55
C TYR A 9 0.30 2.10 -17.30
N GLU A 10 1.45 2.31 -17.94
CA GLU A 10 2.17 1.27 -18.69
C GLU A 10 2.73 0.17 -17.76
N SER A 11 2.51 -1.09 -18.14
CA SER A 11 3.05 -2.26 -17.42
C SER A 11 3.26 -3.42 -18.37
N TRP A 12 4.32 -4.20 -18.15
CA TRP A 12 4.57 -5.44 -18.89
C TRP A 12 3.63 -6.58 -18.53
N TYR A 13 2.79 -6.38 -17.51
CA TYR A 13 1.77 -7.34 -17.12
C TYR A 13 0.45 -7.18 -17.87
N TYR A 14 0.27 -6.10 -18.61
CA TYR A 14 -0.85 -6.00 -19.54
C TYR A 14 -0.65 -6.95 -20.73
N SER A 15 -1.74 -7.49 -21.28
CA SER A 15 -1.69 -8.27 -22.52
C SER A 15 -1.17 -7.43 -23.69
N GLU A 16 -0.42 -8.01 -24.63
CA GLU A 16 0.17 -7.31 -25.80
C GLU A 16 -0.84 -6.48 -26.63
N SER A 17 -2.12 -6.83 -26.60
CA SER A 17 -3.18 -6.10 -27.30
C SER A 17 -3.69 -4.85 -26.56
N ASN A 18 -3.29 -4.64 -25.31
CA ASN A 18 -3.68 -3.51 -24.49
C ASN A 18 -2.78 -2.31 -24.77
N GLY A 19 -3.35 -1.10 -24.85
CA GLY A 19 -2.60 0.13 -25.13
C GLY A 19 -1.57 0.52 -24.07
N ASN A 20 -1.68 -0.01 -22.85
CA ASN A 20 -0.73 0.19 -21.76
C ASN A 20 0.33 -0.93 -21.67
N HIS A 21 0.38 -1.86 -22.62
CA HIS A 21 1.41 -2.88 -22.64
C HIS A 21 2.77 -2.29 -23.03
N ILE A 22 3.81 -2.67 -22.28
CA ILE A 22 5.22 -2.47 -22.62
C ILE A 22 5.96 -3.80 -22.51
N GLU A 23 7.05 -3.96 -23.25
CA GLU A 23 7.88 -5.18 -23.15
C GLU A 23 8.59 -5.26 -21.80
N TYR A 24 8.74 -6.47 -21.27
CA TYR A 24 9.50 -6.68 -20.03
C TYR A 24 10.96 -6.26 -20.19
N VAL A 25 11.44 -5.47 -19.23
CA VAL A 25 12.84 -5.09 -19.09
C VAL A 25 13.29 -5.40 -17.67
N SER A 26 14.32 -6.25 -17.54
CA SER A 26 14.92 -6.54 -16.24
C SER A 26 15.45 -5.25 -15.59
N GLN A 27 15.06 -5.02 -14.34
CA GLN A 27 15.50 -3.86 -13.54
C GLN A 27 16.87 -4.09 -12.88
N GLY A 28 17.48 -5.28 -13.04
CA GLY A 28 18.77 -5.62 -12.48
C GLY A 28 18.92 -7.09 -12.13
N THR A 29 20.00 -7.43 -11.43
CA THR A 29 20.26 -8.79 -10.95
C THR A 29 19.11 -9.30 -10.10
N GLY A 30 18.60 -10.50 -10.41
CA GLY A 30 17.51 -11.13 -9.67
C GLY A 30 16.12 -10.85 -10.22
N TYR A 31 15.93 -9.76 -10.97
CA TYR A 31 14.61 -9.42 -11.54
C TYR A 31 14.15 -10.45 -12.57
N TYR A 32 12.90 -10.87 -12.45
CA TYR A 32 12.25 -11.84 -13.33
C TYR A 32 10.83 -11.39 -13.69
N LEU A 33 10.30 -11.95 -14.76
CA LEU A 33 8.92 -11.71 -15.17
C LEU A 33 7.99 -12.71 -14.48
N ASN A 34 7.03 -12.23 -13.70
CA ASN A 34 5.93 -13.05 -13.19
C ASN A 34 5.12 -13.58 -14.40
N PRO A 35 4.78 -14.89 -14.45
CA PRO A 35 4.10 -15.47 -15.61
C PRO A 35 2.62 -15.03 -15.78
N ASN A 36 2.06 -14.31 -14.82
CA ASN A 36 0.66 -13.90 -14.82
C ASN A 36 0.44 -12.59 -15.61
N SER A 37 -0.82 -12.25 -15.86
CA SER A 37 -1.20 -11.03 -16.59
C SER A 37 -2.36 -10.32 -15.89
N ILE A 38 -2.39 -9.00 -15.99
CA ILE A 38 -3.45 -8.15 -15.44
C ILE A 38 -4.77 -8.50 -16.11
N SER A 39 -5.82 -8.67 -15.29
CA SER A 39 -7.19 -8.77 -15.76
C SER A 39 -8.11 -7.90 -14.90
N SER A 40 -9.20 -7.43 -15.50
CA SER A 40 -10.17 -6.59 -14.79
C SER A 40 -10.84 -7.39 -13.68
N GLN A 41 -10.92 -6.78 -12.49
CA GLN A 41 -11.56 -7.34 -11.31
C GLN A 41 -12.85 -6.58 -10.99
N ASN A 42 -13.66 -7.13 -10.08
CA ASN A 42 -14.76 -6.40 -9.45
C ASN A 42 -14.38 -6.06 -8.00
N LEU A 43 -13.35 -5.22 -7.83
CA LEU A 43 -12.85 -4.86 -6.51
C LEU A 43 -13.90 -4.04 -5.77
N SER A 44 -14.21 -4.45 -4.53
CA SER A 44 -15.10 -3.73 -3.63
C SER A 44 -14.52 -3.73 -2.22
N VAL A 45 -14.13 -2.55 -1.75
CA VAL A 45 -13.59 -2.34 -0.39
C VAL A 45 -14.54 -1.45 0.38
N SER A 46 -15.08 -1.96 1.49
CA SER A 46 -15.85 -1.14 2.45
C SER A 46 -14.89 -0.62 3.51
N ILE A 47 -14.92 0.69 3.73
CA ILE A 47 -14.06 1.36 4.71
C ILE A 47 -14.97 2.02 5.73
N PRO A 48 -14.80 1.73 7.04
CA PRO A 48 -15.55 2.41 8.08
C PRO A 48 -15.14 3.88 8.16
N ASP A 49 -16.13 4.77 8.26
CA ASP A 49 -15.88 6.20 8.50
C ASP A 49 -15.33 6.45 9.92
N ASN A 50 -15.84 5.68 10.88
CA ASN A 50 -15.45 5.74 12.30
C ASN A 50 -15.07 4.35 12.80
N PRO A 51 -13.88 3.83 12.44
CA PRO A 51 -13.43 2.53 12.90
C PRO A 51 -13.21 2.49 14.41
N THR A 52 -13.40 1.30 14.98
CA THR A 52 -13.23 1.02 16.40
C THR A 52 -11.88 0.35 16.63
N SER A 53 -11.03 0.90 17.50
CA SER A 53 -9.72 0.30 17.79
C SER A 53 -9.88 -1.06 18.45
N LYS A 54 -9.04 -2.03 18.06
CA LYS A 54 -8.95 -3.33 18.74
C LYS A 54 -8.26 -3.23 20.12
N GLY A 55 -7.68 -2.09 20.47
CA GLY A 55 -6.95 -1.88 21.73
C GLY A 55 -5.63 -2.67 21.80
N LEU A 56 -5.04 -2.99 20.65
CA LEU A 56 -3.79 -3.75 20.54
C LEU A 56 -2.57 -2.88 20.84
N THR A 57 -1.51 -3.52 21.33
CA THR A 57 -0.15 -2.98 21.29
C THR A 57 0.62 -3.69 20.18
N ILE A 58 0.71 -3.04 19.02
CA ILE A 58 1.41 -3.59 17.85
C ILE A 58 2.91 -3.52 18.13
N ASN A 59 3.57 -4.67 18.11
CA ASN A 59 4.99 -4.81 18.43
C ASN A 59 5.63 -5.88 17.54
N GLU A 60 6.95 -6.00 17.61
CA GLU A 60 7.75 -6.91 16.77
C GLU A 60 7.35 -8.40 16.85
N ALA A 61 6.68 -8.82 17.95
CA ALA A 61 6.19 -10.20 18.05
C ALA A 61 4.84 -10.40 17.36
N LEU A 62 4.12 -9.32 17.07
CA LEU A 62 2.87 -9.35 16.33
C LEU A 62 3.08 -9.07 14.83
N VAL A 63 4.07 -8.24 14.50
CA VAL A 63 4.51 -7.94 13.13
C VAL A 63 5.71 -8.85 12.83
N ASP A 64 5.45 -10.15 12.66
CA ASP A 64 6.51 -11.16 12.64
C ASP A 64 6.88 -11.62 11.22
N GLY A 65 6.27 -11.03 10.20
CA GLY A 65 6.54 -11.34 8.80
C GLY A 65 6.06 -12.73 8.39
N SER A 66 5.21 -13.40 9.18
CA SER A 66 4.79 -14.78 8.96
C SER A 66 3.28 -14.89 8.84
N VAL A 67 2.81 -15.52 7.78
CA VAL A 67 1.38 -15.69 7.54
C VAL A 67 0.74 -16.65 8.55
N GLY A 68 -0.35 -16.23 9.16
CA GLY A 68 -1.24 -17.04 10.01
C GLY A 68 -0.74 -17.24 11.44
N THR A 69 0.08 -16.33 11.97
CA THR A 69 0.58 -16.35 13.35
C THR A 69 -0.32 -15.54 14.29
N SER A 70 -1.13 -14.62 13.75
CA SER A 70 -2.08 -13.80 14.49
C SER A 70 -3.48 -13.79 13.88
N ALA A 71 -4.51 -13.65 14.73
CA ALA A 71 -5.88 -13.43 14.27
C ALA A 71 -6.16 -11.98 13.82
N ASP A 72 -5.19 -11.10 14.04
CA ASP A 72 -5.29 -9.67 13.70
C ASP A 72 -4.57 -9.33 12.38
N GLU A 73 -3.99 -10.30 11.68
CA GLU A 73 -3.41 -10.10 10.35
C GLU A 73 -4.45 -9.66 9.32
N TYR A 74 -4.06 -8.78 8.41
CA TYR A 74 -4.80 -8.60 7.17
C TYR A 74 -4.74 -9.88 6.32
N GLY A 75 -5.82 -10.23 5.64
CA GLY A 75 -5.85 -11.39 4.74
C GLY A 75 -4.90 -11.27 3.54
N MET A 76 -4.56 -12.41 2.93
CA MET A 76 -3.62 -12.55 1.80
C MET A 76 -4.16 -12.09 0.43
N GLY A 77 -5.16 -11.23 0.41
CA GLY A 77 -5.82 -10.76 -0.81
C GLY A 77 -6.04 -9.25 -0.77
N PRO A 78 -6.97 -8.71 -1.57
CA PRO A 78 -7.31 -7.30 -1.51
C PRO A 78 -7.84 -6.92 -0.12
N VAL A 79 -7.04 -6.17 0.63
CA VAL A 79 -7.33 -5.69 1.99
C VAL A 79 -7.27 -4.17 2.09
N GLY A 80 -7.21 -3.50 0.95
CA GLY A 80 -7.25 -2.05 0.84
C GLY A 80 -7.36 -1.62 -0.60
N VAL A 81 -7.44 -0.31 -0.79
CA VAL A 81 -7.51 0.30 -2.12
C VAL A 81 -6.65 1.56 -2.15
N ALA A 82 -5.83 1.64 -3.18
CA ALA A 82 -4.96 2.77 -3.45
C ALA A 82 -5.72 3.91 -4.14
N LEU A 83 -5.16 5.12 -4.16
CA LEU A 83 -5.84 6.30 -4.75
C LEU A 83 -6.17 6.14 -6.24
N ASN A 84 -5.41 5.32 -6.96
CA ASN A 84 -5.63 5.01 -8.37
C ASN A 84 -6.58 3.81 -8.59
N GLY A 85 -7.19 3.27 -7.53
CA GLY A 85 -8.15 2.18 -7.60
C GLY A 85 -7.53 0.77 -7.64
N VAL A 86 -6.21 0.65 -7.55
CA VAL A 86 -5.50 -0.64 -7.46
C VAL A 86 -5.62 -1.21 -6.04
N ALA A 87 -5.70 -2.53 -5.93
CA ALA A 87 -5.75 -3.24 -4.66
C ALA A 87 -4.46 -3.06 -3.85
N LEU A 88 -4.63 -2.86 -2.54
CA LEU A 88 -3.54 -2.97 -1.57
C LEU A 88 -3.64 -4.35 -0.92
N PHE A 89 -2.54 -5.09 -0.92
CA PHE A 89 -2.41 -6.34 -0.21
C PHE A 89 -1.70 -6.09 1.12
N ASN A 90 -1.68 -7.11 1.99
CA ASN A 90 -0.85 -7.09 3.20
C ASN A 90 0.65 -7.18 2.79
N PRO A 91 1.62 -7.11 3.72
CA PRO A 91 3.04 -7.06 3.38
C PRO A 91 3.63 -8.41 2.98
N LEU A 92 2.87 -9.49 3.08
CA LEU A 92 3.39 -10.85 3.04
C LEU A 92 3.11 -11.50 1.70
N ALA A 93 4.00 -12.42 1.32
CA ALA A 93 3.76 -13.34 0.22
C ALA A 93 3.00 -14.58 0.72
N ALA A 94 2.17 -15.18 -0.13
CA ALA A 94 1.46 -16.41 0.23
C ALA A 94 2.46 -17.58 0.34
N PRO A 95 2.45 -18.38 1.43
CA PRO A 95 3.37 -19.50 1.56
C PRO A 95 3.25 -20.47 0.38
N PRO A 96 4.37 -20.95 -0.19
CA PRO A 96 5.73 -20.94 0.38
C PRO A 96 6.61 -19.73 -0.03
N ASP A 97 6.06 -18.72 -0.68
CA ASP A 97 6.83 -17.59 -1.21
C ASP A 97 7.22 -16.59 -0.10
N ASP A 98 8.22 -15.74 -0.39
CA ASP A 98 8.72 -14.67 0.49
C ASP A 98 8.65 -13.33 -0.26
N ILE A 99 8.12 -12.29 0.38
CA ILE A 99 7.95 -10.96 -0.23
C ILE A 99 9.30 -10.34 -0.63
N GLU A 100 10.37 -10.65 0.10
CA GLU A 100 11.72 -10.19 -0.19
C GLU A 100 12.28 -10.80 -1.50
N ASP A 101 11.71 -11.92 -1.96
CA ASP A 101 11.99 -12.51 -3.27
C ASP A 101 10.95 -12.11 -4.32
N GLU A 102 9.67 -12.01 -3.95
CA GLU A 102 8.57 -11.63 -4.83
C GLU A 102 8.72 -10.21 -5.40
N LYS A 103 9.31 -9.28 -4.61
CA LYS A 103 9.59 -7.90 -5.05
C LYS A 103 10.43 -7.82 -6.33
N TYR A 104 11.23 -8.84 -6.64
CA TYR A 104 12.01 -8.91 -7.89
C TYR A 104 11.14 -9.19 -9.12
N SER A 105 9.85 -9.45 -8.93
CA SER A 105 8.86 -9.50 -10.01
C SER A 105 8.11 -8.19 -10.21
N PHE A 106 8.26 -7.20 -9.34
CA PHE A 106 7.46 -5.98 -9.46
C PHE A 106 7.80 -5.18 -10.71
N ASP A 107 6.80 -4.48 -11.24
CA ASP A 107 6.99 -3.54 -12.34
C ASP A 107 7.54 -2.18 -11.90
N TYR A 108 7.62 -1.22 -12.83
CA TYR A 108 8.10 0.14 -12.52
C TYR A 108 7.23 0.91 -11.52
N TYR A 109 6.07 0.36 -11.16
CA TYR A 109 5.17 0.89 -10.15
C TYR A 109 5.10 -0.01 -8.92
N SER A 110 6.11 -0.86 -8.69
CA SER A 110 6.21 -1.71 -7.50
C SER A 110 5.00 -2.63 -7.31
N GLY A 111 4.35 -3.05 -8.40
CA GLY A 111 3.21 -3.96 -8.36
C GLY A 111 3.33 -5.10 -9.35
N HIS A 112 2.47 -6.11 -9.18
CA HIS A 112 2.42 -7.27 -10.06
C HIS A 112 1.06 -7.99 -9.93
N PRO A 113 0.70 -8.89 -10.88
CA PRO A 113 -0.55 -9.64 -10.82
C PRO A 113 -0.44 -10.99 -10.10
N THR A 114 -1.46 -11.32 -9.34
CA THR A 114 -1.75 -12.70 -8.90
C THR A 114 -2.14 -13.60 -10.09
N PHE A 115 -2.30 -14.91 -9.85
CA PHE A 115 -2.71 -15.87 -10.88
C PHE A 115 -4.10 -15.61 -11.50
N ASP A 116 -5.00 -14.95 -10.77
CA ASP A 116 -6.32 -14.53 -11.27
C ASP A 116 -6.28 -13.15 -11.98
N GLY A 117 -5.10 -12.53 -12.05
CA GLY A 117 -4.85 -11.27 -12.72
C GLY A 117 -5.13 -10.03 -11.88
N THR A 118 -5.33 -10.17 -10.57
CA THR A 118 -5.43 -9.05 -9.64
C THR A 118 -4.07 -8.38 -9.49
N TYR A 119 -3.88 -7.24 -10.16
CA TYR A 119 -2.74 -6.37 -9.95
C TYR A 119 -2.82 -5.66 -8.59
N HIS A 120 -1.73 -5.59 -7.85
CA HIS A 120 -1.75 -5.04 -6.49
C HIS A 120 -0.39 -4.46 -6.06
N TYR A 121 -0.40 -3.72 -4.96
CA TYR A 121 0.79 -3.21 -4.29
C TYR A 121 0.95 -3.80 -2.89
N HIS A 122 2.21 -3.96 -2.50
CA HIS A 122 2.61 -4.24 -1.12
C HIS A 122 3.39 -3.07 -0.49
N THR A 123 3.88 -2.10 -1.28
CA THR A 123 4.82 -1.07 -0.82
C THR A 123 4.57 0.27 -1.50
N THR A 124 5.45 1.25 -1.26
CA THR A 124 5.41 2.55 -1.92
C THR A 124 5.50 2.44 -3.43
N THR A 125 4.76 3.31 -4.10
CA THR A 125 4.70 3.37 -5.55
C THR A 125 4.29 4.76 -6.03
N LYS A 126 4.86 5.22 -7.14
CA LYS A 126 4.44 6.50 -7.72
C LYS A 126 3.00 6.49 -8.24
N GLY A 127 2.35 5.34 -8.41
CA GLY A 127 0.99 5.23 -8.99
C GLY A 127 -0.06 6.09 -8.27
N PRO A 128 -0.27 5.92 -6.96
CA PRO A 128 -1.14 6.79 -6.18
C PRO A 128 -0.68 8.25 -6.12
N LEU A 129 0.62 8.51 -6.12
CA LEU A 129 1.16 9.88 -6.11
C LEU A 129 0.87 10.61 -7.43
N GLU A 130 0.86 9.92 -8.57
CA GLU A 130 0.46 10.51 -9.85
C GLU A 130 -1.00 10.98 -9.85
N VAL A 131 -1.88 10.36 -9.03
CA VAL A 131 -3.26 10.86 -8.83
C VAL A 131 -3.25 12.20 -8.10
N LEU A 132 -2.39 12.37 -7.10
CA LEU A 132 -2.23 13.63 -6.37
C LEU A 132 -1.64 14.71 -7.29
N LEU A 133 -0.65 14.34 -8.10
CA LEU A 133 -0.01 15.21 -9.09
C LEU A 133 -1.03 15.72 -10.13
N GLU A 134 -1.84 14.82 -10.70
CA GLU A 134 -2.90 15.18 -11.66
C GLU A 134 -3.96 16.12 -11.02
N LYS A 135 -4.19 15.98 -9.72
CA LYS A 135 -5.06 16.88 -8.95
C LYS A 135 -4.40 18.22 -8.58
N GLY A 136 -3.12 18.40 -8.88
CA GLY A 136 -2.35 19.60 -8.54
C GLY A 136 -2.12 19.76 -7.03
N LEU A 137 -2.08 18.65 -6.28
CA LEU A 137 -1.85 18.65 -4.83
C LEU A 137 -0.36 18.54 -4.45
N ILE A 138 0.47 18.07 -5.39
CA ILE A 138 1.92 17.90 -5.26
C ILE A 138 2.59 18.29 -6.59
N GLU A 139 3.89 18.60 -6.60
CA GLU A 139 4.63 18.95 -7.83
C GLU A 139 5.38 17.76 -8.45
N THR A 140 5.60 16.70 -7.67
CA THR A 140 6.31 15.50 -8.13
C THR A 140 5.69 14.22 -7.57
N ALA A 141 5.64 13.15 -8.38
CA ALA A 141 5.20 11.82 -7.94
C ALA A 141 6.38 10.91 -7.52
N THR A 142 7.56 11.49 -7.26
CA THR A 142 8.72 10.74 -6.77
C THR A 142 8.51 10.32 -5.33
N VAL A 143 8.44 9.01 -5.09
CA VAL A 143 8.42 8.41 -3.74
C VAL A 143 9.59 8.94 -2.91
N GLY A 144 9.31 9.37 -1.69
CA GLY A 144 10.24 9.98 -0.76
C GLY A 144 10.56 11.45 -1.00
N SER A 145 9.97 12.08 -2.01
CA SER A 145 10.27 13.49 -2.35
C SER A 145 9.02 14.31 -2.69
N ALA A 146 7.85 13.70 -2.74
CA ALA A 146 6.60 14.43 -2.90
C ALA A 146 6.30 15.25 -1.63
N GLU A 147 5.64 16.39 -1.80
CA GLU A 147 5.25 17.26 -0.69
C GLU A 147 4.30 16.55 0.27
N VAL A 148 3.38 15.75 -0.28
CA VAL A 148 2.45 14.90 0.48
C VAL A 148 2.42 13.52 -0.17
N GLU A 149 2.52 12.47 0.64
CA GLU A 149 2.41 11.09 0.16
C GLU A 149 1.23 10.38 0.81
N LEU A 150 0.16 10.20 0.04
CA LEU A 150 -1.02 9.41 0.41
C LEU A 150 -1.18 8.28 -0.61
N TYR A 151 -1.07 7.04 -0.14
CA TYR A 151 -1.14 5.87 -1.02
C TYR A 151 -2.55 5.29 -1.09
N GLY A 152 -3.29 5.26 0.03
CA GLY A 152 -4.62 4.70 0.09
C GLY A 152 -5.10 4.40 1.51
N MET A 153 -6.03 3.47 1.61
CA MET A 153 -6.61 3.02 2.88
C MET A 153 -6.85 1.52 2.88
N MET A 154 -6.63 0.90 4.03
CA MET A 154 -6.97 -0.50 4.31
C MET A 154 -8.47 -0.63 4.62
N CYS A 155 -9.02 -1.84 4.52
CA CYS A 155 -10.45 -2.11 4.73
C CYS A 155 -10.93 -1.84 6.17
N ASP A 156 -10.03 -1.71 7.14
CA ASP A 156 -10.35 -1.40 8.54
C ASP A 156 -10.36 0.12 8.80
N GLY A 157 -10.00 0.94 7.80
CA GLY A 157 -9.90 2.39 7.93
C GLY A 157 -8.50 2.93 8.22
N THR A 158 -7.48 2.07 8.32
CA THR A 158 -6.08 2.50 8.45
C THR A 158 -5.64 3.25 7.18
N VAL A 159 -5.15 4.47 7.35
CA VAL A 159 -4.63 5.31 6.25
C VAL A 159 -3.15 4.96 6.00
N ILE A 160 -2.76 4.88 4.73
CA ILE A 160 -1.39 4.61 4.33
C ILE A 160 -0.76 5.89 3.78
N LEU A 161 0.14 6.48 4.57
CA LEU A 161 0.94 7.65 4.22
C LEU A 161 2.37 7.24 3.86
N GLY A 162 3.11 8.17 3.27
CA GLY A 162 4.53 8.01 2.95
C GLY A 162 5.44 8.74 3.90
N CYS A 163 6.44 9.41 3.33
CA CYS A 163 7.48 10.12 4.09
C CYS A 163 7.04 11.44 4.73
N THR A 164 5.77 11.82 4.57
CA THR A 164 5.20 13.08 5.07
C THR A 164 3.80 12.88 5.66
N GLU A 165 3.43 13.79 6.56
CA GLU A 165 2.05 14.03 6.95
C GLU A 165 1.28 14.76 5.83
N LEU A 166 -0.05 14.88 5.94
CA LEU A 166 -0.85 15.60 4.93
C LEU A 166 -0.59 17.12 4.89
N ASP A 167 0.07 17.69 5.89
CA ASP A 167 0.53 19.08 5.89
C ASP A 167 1.95 19.24 5.33
N GLY A 168 2.58 18.14 4.90
CA GLY A 168 3.92 18.07 4.33
C GLY A 168 5.05 18.05 5.35
N SER A 169 4.75 18.03 6.65
CA SER A 169 5.76 17.84 7.68
C SER A 169 6.29 16.41 7.70
N THR A 170 7.50 16.22 8.24
CA THR A 170 8.03 14.87 8.52
C THR A 170 7.30 14.28 9.72
N PRO A 171 6.85 13.01 9.66
CA PRO A 171 6.17 12.35 10.78
C PRO A 171 7.05 12.31 12.04
N ASP A 172 6.44 12.50 13.21
CA ASP A 172 7.12 12.26 14.49
C ASP A 172 7.19 10.76 14.77
N ASN A 173 8.35 10.18 14.54
CA ASN A 173 8.56 8.74 14.69
C ASN A 173 8.79 8.26 16.13
N SER A 174 8.77 9.16 17.13
CA SER A 174 8.99 8.77 18.53
C SER A 174 7.89 7.86 19.09
N GLY A 175 6.70 7.88 18.49
CA GLY A 175 5.54 7.08 18.87
C GLY A 175 5.21 5.94 17.90
N PHE A 176 6.09 5.63 16.93
CA PHE A 176 5.82 4.57 15.96
C PHE A 176 5.81 3.20 16.63
N ASP A 177 4.85 2.37 16.22
CA ASP A 177 4.82 0.94 16.51
C ASP A 177 5.65 0.14 15.50
N ALA A 178 5.63 -1.20 15.62
CA ALA A 178 6.47 -2.08 14.82
C ALA A 178 6.12 -2.11 13.31
N GLN A 179 4.97 -1.59 12.88
CA GLN A 179 4.63 -1.45 11.46
C GLN A 179 4.66 0.00 10.98
N ASN A 180 5.47 0.84 11.65
CA ASN A 180 5.62 2.27 11.40
C ASN A 180 4.30 3.05 11.50
N GLY A 181 3.39 2.61 12.37
CA GLY A 181 2.11 3.28 12.61
C GLY A 181 2.06 4.03 13.92
N HIS A 182 1.18 5.02 14.00
CA HIS A 182 0.89 5.74 15.22
C HIS A 182 -0.52 6.34 15.18
N VAL A 183 -0.99 6.86 16.33
CA VAL A 183 -2.28 7.54 16.44
C VAL A 183 -2.04 9.04 16.59
N HIS A 184 -2.57 9.83 15.65
CA HIS A 184 -2.53 11.28 15.69
C HIS A 184 -3.65 11.87 14.80
N ASP A 185 -3.87 13.18 14.89
CA ASP A 185 -4.75 13.89 13.96
C ASP A 185 -4.15 13.92 12.56
N ILE A 186 -4.95 13.63 11.55
CA ILE A 186 -4.56 13.70 10.14
C ILE A 186 -5.22 14.94 9.53
N GLY A 187 -4.41 15.90 9.10
CA GLY A 187 -4.87 17.16 8.52
C GLY A 187 -3.83 17.83 7.61
N ASP A 188 -4.28 18.79 6.81
CA ASP A 188 -3.44 19.55 5.86
C ASP A 188 -2.87 20.86 6.45
N GLY A 189 -2.87 20.98 7.78
CA GLY A 189 -2.50 22.20 8.50
C GLY A 189 -3.60 23.28 8.53
N THR A 190 -4.67 23.13 7.75
CA THR A 190 -5.85 24.01 7.77
C THR A 190 -7.11 23.31 8.27
N THR A 191 -7.27 22.04 7.91
CA THR A 191 -8.43 21.21 8.21
C THR A 191 -7.94 19.87 8.75
N THR A 192 -8.45 19.50 9.93
CA THR A 192 -8.31 18.12 10.42
C THR A 192 -9.38 17.27 9.75
N PHE A 193 -8.96 16.28 8.95
CA PHE A 193 -9.87 15.35 8.26
C PHE A 193 -10.23 14.16 9.15
N PHE A 194 -9.28 13.70 9.96
CA PHE A 194 -9.49 12.63 10.93
C PHE A 194 -8.84 13.00 12.25
N THR A 195 -9.58 12.83 13.35
CA THR A 195 -9.06 13.07 14.71
C THR A 195 -8.66 11.76 15.36
N ASP A 196 -7.53 11.73 16.09
CA ASP A 196 -7.02 10.55 16.81
C ASP A 196 -7.07 9.27 15.93
N ARG A 197 -6.58 9.38 14.69
CA ARG A 197 -6.65 8.32 13.69
C ARG A 197 -5.33 7.57 13.61
N TYR A 198 -5.40 6.25 13.70
CA TYR A 198 -4.28 5.38 13.40
C TYR A 198 -4.01 5.36 11.91
N HIS A 199 -2.74 5.56 11.57
CA HIS A 199 -2.24 5.51 10.21
C HIS A 199 -0.79 5.05 10.23
N THR A 200 -0.30 4.58 9.09
CA THR A 200 1.04 4.02 8.95
C THR A 200 1.82 4.79 7.90
N HIS A 201 3.13 4.89 8.11
CA HIS A 201 4.05 5.50 7.15
C HIS A 201 4.93 4.47 6.47
N ILE A 202 4.90 4.45 5.14
CA ILE A 202 5.79 3.64 4.33
C ILE A 202 6.80 4.57 3.66
N CYS A 203 7.98 4.69 4.24
CA CYS A 203 9.08 5.50 3.71
C CYS A 203 10.38 4.69 3.81
N THR A 204 10.71 3.93 2.77
CA THR A 204 11.70 2.85 2.83
C THR A 204 13.11 3.29 3.23
N ASP A 205 13.45 4.56 3.01
CA ASP A 205 14.76 5.14 3.32
C ASP A 205 14.84 5.77 4.72
N ILE A 206 13.69 6.10 5.33
CA ILE A 206 13.62 6.75 6.65
C ILE A 206 13.10 5.79 7.71
N PHE A 207 12.01 5.08 7.43
CA PHE A 207 11.32 4.17 8.34
C PHE A 207 11.61 2.71 7.94
N THR A 208 12.81 2.25 8.28
CA THR A 208 13.35 0.96 7.79
C THR A 208 12.82 -0.27 8.53
N GLY A 209 12.14 -0.09 9.67
CA GLY A 209 11.59 -1.19 10.47
C GLY A 209 10.56 -2.02 9.69
N PHE A 210 9.83 -1.37 8.78
CA PHE A 210 8.77 -2.00 8.02
C PHE A 210 8.56 -1.30 6.66
N LYS A 211 8.79 -2.00 5.55
CA LYS A 211 8.89 -1.40 4.21
C LYS A 211 7.65 -1.58 3.33
N PHE A 212 6.65 -2.26 3.86
CA PHE A 212 5.46 -2.69 3.13
C PHE A 212 4.20 -2.16 3.83
N THR A 213 3.04 -2.49 3.30
CA THR A 213 1.71 -2.22 3.89
C THR A 213 1.55 -2.94 5.22
N PRO A 214 0.75 -2.43 6.18
CA PRO A 214 0.67 -3.01 7.52
C PRO A 214 0.26 -4.48 7.51
N GLU A 215 0.90 -5.27 8.38
CA GLU A 215 0.61 -6.69 8.60
C GLU A 215 -0.64 -6.84 9.46
N ILE A 216 -0.78 -5.97 10.46
CA ILE A 216 -1.75 -6.09 11.54
C ILE A 216 -2.82 -5.01 11.42
N GLN A 217 -4.07 -5.46 11.45
CA GLN A 217 -5.26 -4.63 11.56
C GLN A 217 -5.24 -3.91 12.91
N TYR A 218 -5.28 -2.58 12.89
CA TYR A 218 -5.39 -1.79 14.12
C TYR A 218 -6.86 -1.67 14.56
N TYR A 219 -7.76 -1.64 13.59
CA TYR A 219 -9.18 -1.43 13.78
C TYR A 219 -10.00 -2.71 13.57
N GLU A 220 -11.18 -2.76 14.18
CA GLU A 220 -12.18 -3.78 13.90
C GLU A 220 -12.70 -3.62 12.46
N GLY A 221 -12.76 -4.72 11.71
CA GLY A 221 -13.22 -4.71 10.32
C GLY A 221 -12.55 -5.81 9.49
N CYS A 222 -12.53 -5.63 8.17
CA CYS A 222 -11.76 -6.44 7.21
C CYS A 222 -12.04 -7.96 7.11
N ASN A 223 -13.10 -8.47 7.74
CA ASN A 223 -13.47 -9.89 7.72
C ASN A 223 -14.49 -10.26 6.64
#